data_AF-A0A528D5M9-F1
#
_entry.id   AF-A0A528D5M9-F1
#
_cell.length_a   1.000
_cell.length_b   1.000
_cell.length_c   1.000
_cell.angle_alpha   90.00
_cell.angle_beta   90.00
_cell.angle_gamma   90.00
#
_symmetry.space_group_name_H-M   'P 1'
#
loop_
_entity.id
_entity.type
_entity.pdbx_description
1 polymer ?
#
loop_
_entity_poly.entity_id
_entity_poly.type
_entity_poly.pdbx_seq_one_letter_code
_entity_poly.pdbx_strand_id
1 'polypeptide(L)'
;VNDEGDIVYYSARTGRYLEAPQGIPSRQVLTLARPGLRLDLRAALREAATTRRTVVRENVVVNEDDRAQSIKLIVEPLAERGKGERLYLVLFEPSGPVRVRSDMDSENRDGEGAADLERELRETRERLQS
;
A
#
# COMPACT_ATOMS: atom_id res chain seq x y z
N VAL A 1 8.39 -3.26 16.95
CA VAL A 1 7.13 -3.57 17.65
C VAL A 1 7.39 -4.73 18.59
N ASN A 2 6.87 -4.73 19.82
CA ASN A 2 7.03 -5.88 20.74
C ASN A 2 5.92 -6.94 20.53
N ASP A 3 5.88 -7.97 21.35
CA ASP A 3 4.91 -9.07 21.31
C ASP A 3 3.48 -8.67 21.69
N GLU A 4 3.33 -7.65 22.54
CA GLU A 4 2.04 -7.00 22.82
C GLU A 4 1.53 -6.15 21.64
N GLY A 5 2.37 -5.96 20.61
CA GLY A 5 2.05 -5.16 19.43
C GLY A 5 2.25 -3.66 19.64
N ASP A 6 2.96 -3.26 20.69
CA ASP A 6 3.32 -1.87 20.95
C ASP A 6 4.52 -1.45 20.12
N ILE A 7 4.44 -0.22 19.62
CA ILE A 7 5.54 0.39 18.90
C ILE A 7 6.59 0.86 19.90
N VAL A 8 7.76 0.23 19.85
CA VAL A 8 8.94 0.60 20.65
C VAL A 8 9.81 1.66 19.97
N TYR A 9 9.76 1.74 18.63
CA TYR A 9 10.55 2.66 17.82
C TYR A 9 9.85 2.97 16.49
N TYR A 10 10.01 4.20 16.00
CA TYR A 10 9.53 4.65 14.69
C TYR A 10 10.71 5.02 13.79
N SER A 11 10.66 4.60 12.53
CA SER A 11 11.43 5.24 11.47
C SER A 11 10.74 6.51 10.99
N ALA A 12 11.48 7.38 10.31
CA ALA A 12 10.87 8.56 9.68
C ALA A 12 9.87 8.15 8.58
N ARG A 13 8.87 9.01 8.34
CA ARG A 13 7.88 8.87 7.24
C ARG A 13 6.93 7.66 7.33
N THR A 14 6.69 7.12 8.53
CA THR A 14 5.66 6.09 8.74
C THR A 14 4.22 6.63 8.70
N GLY A 15 4.03 7.95 8.66
CA GLY A 15 2.72 8.62 8.69
C GLY A 15 1.75 8.23 7.56
N ARG A 16 2.28 7.76 6.43
CA ARG A 16 1.49 7.23 5.31
C ARG A 16 0.80 5.90 5.61
N TYR A 17 1.21 5.22 6.68
CA TYR A 17 0.74 3.88 7.05
C TYR A 17 0.16 3.87 8.47
N LEU A 18 0.70 4.72 9.34
CA LEU A 18 0.34 4.84 10.74
C LEU A 18 -0.14 6.26 11.03
N GLU A 19 -1.32 6.38 11.60
CA GLU A 19 -1.98 7.62 11.97
C GLU A 19 -2.59 7.51 13.36
N ALA A 20 -2.35 8.52 14.19
CA ALA A 20 -2.96 8.57 15.52
C ALA A 20 -4.46 8.83 15.41
N PRO A 21 -5.33 7.98 16.01
CA PRO A 21 -6.75 8.30 16.08
C PRO A 21 -6.97 9.51 16.98
N GLN A 22 -8.10 10.19 16.80
CA GLN A 22 -8.53 11.21 17.74
C GLN A 22 -8.84 10.58 19.11
N GLY A 23 -8.48 11.29 20.19
CA GLY A 23 -8.76 10.88 21.56
C GLY A 23 -7.51 10.42 22.32
N ILE A 24 -7.64 9.32 23.07
CA ILE A 24 -6.61 8.85 24.00
C ILE A 24 -5.37 8.36 23.22
N PRO A 25 -4.16 8.82 23.56
CA PRO A 25 -2.93 8.35 22.92
C PRO A 25 -2.77 6.83 23.04
N SER A 26 -2.33 6.19 21.96
CA SER A 26 -2.03 4.75 21.94
C SER A 26 -0.67 4.51 21.30
N ARG A 27 0.04 3.49 21.80
CA ARG A 27 1.27 2.96 21.18
C ARG A 27 1.02 1.70 20.36
N GLN A 28 -0.22 1.22 20.33
CA GLN A 28 -0.57 -0.04 19.70
C GLN A 28 -0.52 0.11 18.18
N VAL A 29 0.30 -0.71 17.51
CA VAL A 29 0.50 -0.61 16.05
C VAL A 29 -0.80 -0.82 15.26
N LEU A 30 -1.69 -1.69 15.72
CA LEU A 30 -2.96 -1.97 15.05
C LEU A 30 -3.96 -0.82 15.20
N THR A 31 -3.93 -0.11 16.33
CA THR A 31 -4.75 1.08 16.55
C THR A 31 -4.31 2.20 15.61
N LEU A 32 -3.00 2.37 15.47
CA LEU A 32 -2.39 3.40 14.63
C LEU A 32 -2.42 3.07 13.15
N ALA A 33 -2.52 1.80 12.75
CA ALA A 33 -2.57 1.44 11.33
C ALA A 33 -3.78 2.08 10.62
N ARG A 34 -3.52 2.71 9.47
CA ARG A 34 -4.56 3.30 8.59
C ARG A 34 -5.55 2.23 8.07
N PRO A 35 -6.75 2.63 7.64
CA PRO A 35 -7.70 1.72 7.00
C PRO A 35 -7.07 0.96 5.82
N GLY A 36 -7.47 -0.29 5.64
CA GLY A 36 -6.87 -1.22 4.65
C GLY A 36 -5.68 -2.01 5.19
N LEU A 37 -4.82 -1.41 6.02
CA LEU A 37 -3.62 -2.07 6.54
C LEU A 37 -3.87 -3.02 7.73
N ARG A 38 -4.87 -2.72 8.57
CA ARG A 38 -5.06 -3.35 9.88
C ARG A 38 -5.16 -4.87 9.84
N LEU A 39 -5.90 -5.41 8.86
CA LEU A 39 -6.15 -6.84 8.77
C LEU A 39 -4.89 -7.61 8.40
N ASP A 40 -4.21 -7.18 7.33
CA ASP A 40 -2.96 -7.77 6.87
C ASP A 40 -1.85 -7.64 7.92
N LEU A 41 -1.75 -6.49 8.58
CA LEU A 41 -0.78 -6.28 9.64
C LEU A 41 -1.00 -7.20 10.84
N ARG A 42 -2.26 -7.37 11.28
CA ARG A 42 -2.59 -8.31 12.36
C ARG A 42 -2.23 -9.74 11.98
N ALA A 43 -2.58 -10.15 10.76
CA ALA A 43 -2.29 -11.50 10.28
C ALA A 43 -0.78 -11.74 10.19
N ALA A 44 -0.03 -10.80 9.63
CA ALA A 44 1.42 -10.91 9.47
C ALA A 44 2.16 -10.92 10.81
N LEU A 45 1.77 -10.07 11.77
CA LEU A 45 2.34 -10.08 13.12
C LEU A 45 2.08 -11.41 13.84
N ARG A 46 0.84 -11.93 13.79
CA ARG A 46 0.50 -13.21 14.41
C ARG A 46 1.29 -14.36 13.78
N GLU A 47 1.39 -14.38 12.45
CA GLU A 47 2.13 -15.41 11.73
C GLU A 47 3.62 -15.34 12.05
N ALA A 48 4.23 -14.15 12.05
CA ALA A 48 5.63 -13.95 12.39
C ALA A 48 5.91 -14.37 13.85
N ALA A 49 4.99 -14.07 14.77
CA ALA A 49 5.10 -14.47 16.17
C ALA A 49 5.01 -15.99 16.35
N THR A 50 4.13 -16.65 15.60
CA THR A 50 3.90 -18.10 15.68
C THR A 50 5.03 -18.89 15.02
N THR A 51 5.44 -18.48 13.82
CA THR A 51 6.40 -19.21 12.99
C THR A 51 7.85 -18.83 13.27
N ARG A 52 8.08 -17.66 13.89
CA ARG A 52 9.40 -17.03 14.05
C ARG A 52 10.15 -16.88 12.72
N ARG A 53 9.41 -16.59 11.64
CA ARG A 53 9.98 -16.32 10.31
C ARG A 53 9.51 -14.98 9.79
N THR A 54 10.27 -14.43 8.85
CA THR A 54 9.86 -13.26 8.08
C THR A 54 8.59 -13.59 7.30
N VAL A 55 7.59 -12.72 7.46
CA VAL A 55 6.31 -12.81 6.75
C VAL A 55 6.22 -11.66 5.76
N VAL A 56 5.83 -11.98 4.53
CA VAL A 56 5.65 -11.01 3.45
C VAL A 56 4.19 -11.07 2.98
N ARG A 57 3.59 -9.89 2.78
CA ARG A 57 2.29 -9.71 2.14
C ARG A 57 2.45 -8.73 0.99
N GLU A 58 2.15 -9.20 -0.21
CA GLU A 58 2.17 -8.38 -1.41
C GLU A 58 0.79 -7.74 -1.63
N ASN A 59 0.77 -6.60 -2.31
CA ASN A 59 -0.45 -5.91 -2.73
C ASN A 59 -1.42 -5.51 -1.59
N VAL A 60 -0.90 -5.17 -0.42
CA VAL A 60 -1.70 -4.63 0.68
C VAL A 60 -2.14 -3.22 0.30
N VAL A 61 -3.45 -2.99 0.24
CA VAL A 61 -4.00 -1.69 -0.11
C VAL A 61 -4.12 -0.83 1.15
N VAL A 62 -3.53 0.35 1.10
CA VAL A 62 -3.62 1.36 2.16
C VAL A 62 -4.32 2.59 1.60
N ASN A 63 -5.32 3.07 2.32
CA ASN A 63 -6.02 4.29 1.96
C ASN A 63 -5.30 5.49 2.61
N GLU A 64 -4.75 6.35 1.77
CA GLU A 64 -4.15 7.64 2.12
C GLU A 64 -5.10 8.74 1.64
N ASP A 65 -5.92 9.25 2.56
CA ASP A 65 -6.92 10.30 2.33
C ASP A 65 -7.82 10.01 1.11
N ASP A 66 -7.50 10.55 -0.07
CA ASP A 66 -8.25 10.39 -1.32
C ASP A 66 -7.63 9.38 -2.32
N ARG A 67 -6.56 8.68 -1.93
CA ARG A 67 -5.82 7.77 -2.82
C ARG A 67 -5.58 6.41 -2.18
N ALA A 68 -5.77 5.35 -2.96
CA ALA A 68 -5.36 4.01 -2.59
C ALA A 68 -3.96 3.72 -3.13
N GLN A 69 -3.06 3.26 -2.26
CA GLN A 69 -1.71 2.81 -2.64
C GLN A 69 -1.56 1.33 -2.32
N SER A 70 -0.92 0.60 -3.23
CA SER A 70 -0.50 -0.77 -2.98
C SER A 70 0.88 -0.79 -2.35
N ILE A 71 1.07 -1.61 -1.32
CA ILE A 71 2.37 -1.84 -0.70
C ILE A 71 2.68 -3.32 -0.54
N LYS A 72 3.97 -3.60 -0.41
CA LYS A 72 4.48 -4.81 0.19
C LYS A 72 4.71 -4.58 1.68
N LEU A 73 4.05 -5.38 2.50
CA LEU A 73 4.18 -5.40 3.94
C LEU A 73 5.11 -6.54 4.36
N ILE A 74 6.15 -6.23 5.13
CA ILE A 74 7.09 -7.21 5.64
C ILE A 74 7.11 -7.13 7.16
N VAL A 75 7.00 -8.28 7.81
CA VAL A 75 7.16 -8.42 9.27
C VAL A 75 8.29 -9.41 9.54
N GLU A 76 9.40 -8.90 10.08
CA GLU A 76 10.59 -9.69 10.36
C GLU A 76 10.82 -9.80 11.88
N PRO A 77 10.85 -11.01 12.46
CA PRO A 77 11.28 -11.22 13.84
C PRO A 77 12.75 -10.84 13.99
N LEU A 78 13.06 -9.96 14.93
CA LEU A 78 14.43 -9.64 15.29
C LEU A 78 14.98 -10.71 16.23
N ALA A 79 16.24 -11.08 16.03
CA ALA A 79 16.94 -11.99 16.94
C ALA A 79 16.88 -11.42 18.37
N GLU A 80 16.51 -12.27 19.33
CA GLU A 80 16.42 -11.89 20.75
C GLU A 80 17.76 -11.31 21.21
N ARG A 81 17.80 -10.01 21.52
CA ARG A 81 18.96 -9.36 22.14
C ARG A 81 18.67 -9.11 23.61
N GLY A 82 19.39 -9.79 24.50
CA GLY A 82 19.30 -9.55 25.93
C GLY A 82 18.06 -10.17 26.59
N LYS A 83 17.29 -9.38 27.35
CA LYS A 83 16.29 -9.82 28.36
C LYS A 83 15.04 -10.57 27.84
N GLY A 84 15.09 -11.18 26.66
CA GLY A 84 14.00 -12.04 26.16
C GLY A 84 12.80 -11.30 25.57
N GLU A 85 12.91 -9.99 25.34
CA GLU A 85 11.83 -9.24 24.69
C GLU A 85 11.80 -9.57 23.20
N ARG A 86 10.66 -10.10 22.73
CA ARG A 86 10.47 -10.46 21.31
C ARG A 86 10.12 -9.20 20.54
N LEU A 87 10.99 -8.84 19.59
CA LEU A 87 10.80 -7.68 18.76
C LEU A 87 10.55 -8.09 17.31
N TYR A 88 9.72 -7.30 16.65
CA TYR A 88 9.39 -7.42 15.24
C TYR A 88 9.68 -6.10 14.52
N LEU A 89 10.37 -6.18 13.40
CA LEU A 89 10.54 -5.09 12.46
C LEU A 89 9.38 -5.13 11.46
N VAL A 90 8.67 -4.02 11.33
CA VAL A 90 7.57 -3.86 10.37
C VAL A 90 8.03 -2.89 9.30
N LEU A 91 8.05 -3.34 8.05
CA LEU A 91 8.48 -2.56 6.89
C LEU A 91 7.30 -2.38 5.93
N PHE A 92 7.24 -1.19 5.35
CA PHE A 92 6.26 -0.82 4.34
C PHE A 92 7.03 -0.41 3.08
N GLU A 93 6.91 -1.20 2.01
CA GLU A 93 7.55 -0.92 0.73
C GLU A 93 6.46 -0.49 -0.29
N PRO A 94 6.48 0.76 -0.80
CA PRO A 94 5.53 1.19 -1.82
C PRO A 94 5.68 0.37 -3.11
N SER A 95 4.57 -0.17 -3.61
CA SER A 95 4.53 -0.92 -4.88
C SER A 95 3.96 -0.08 -6.04
N GLY A 96 3.58 1.18 -5.78
CA GLY A 96 2.99 2.11 -6.74
C GLY A 96 1.50 2.40 -6.48
N PRO A 97 0.90 3.35 -7.23
CA PRO A 97 -0.52 3.65 -7.11
C PRO A 97 -1.37 2.43 -7.50
N VAL A 98 -2.49 2.21 -6.79
CA VAL A 98 -3.48 1.23 -7.22
C VAL A 98 -4.14 1.79 -8.48
N ARG A 99 -3.88 1.18 -9.65
CA ARG A 99 -4.66 1.49 -10.85
C ARG A 99 -6.07 0.97 -10.64
N VAL A 100 -7.04 1.86 -10.47
CA VAL A 100 -8.44 1.48 -10.42
C VAL A 100 -8.86 1.09 -11.83
N ARG A 101 -9.68 0.04 -11.98
CA ARG A 101 -10.12 -0.45 -13.31
C ARG A 101 -10.77 0.64 -14.18
N SER A 102 -11.30 1.71 -13.58
CA SER A 102 -11.87 2.87 -14.27
C SER A 102 -10.86 3.66 -15.10
N ASP A 103 -9.58 3.67 -14.69
CA ASP A 103 -8.53 4.41 -15.40
C ASP A 103 -8.15 3.66 -16.69
N MET A 104 -8.17 2.32 -16.65
CA MET A 104 -7.94 1.48 -17.84
C MET A 104 -9.07 1.63 -18.88
N ASP A 105 -10.31 1.82 -18.42
CA ASP A 105 -11.46 2.08 -19.30
C ASP A 105 -11.45 3.49 -19.92
N SER A 106 -10.78 4.46 -19.28
CA SER A 106 -10.63 5.81 -19.81
C SER A 106 -9.50 5.88 -20.84
N GLU A 107 -8.35 5.28 -20.55
CA GLU A 107 -7.22 5.19 -21.49
C GLU A 107 -7.59 4.40 -22.78
N ASN A 108 -8.41 3.35 -22.68
CA ASN A 108 -8.90 2.62 -23.86
C ASN A 108 -9.85 3.47 -24.72
N ARG A 109 -10.70 4.31 -24.12
CA ARG A 109 -11.61 5.20 -24.88
C ARG A 109 -10.86 6.33 -25.60
N ASP A 110 -9.82 6.87 -24.96
CA ASP A 110 -8.97 7.91 -25.57
C ASP A 110 -8.17 7.35 -26.76
N GLY A 111 -7.76 6.08 -26.69
CA GLY A 111 -7.11 5.38 -27.81
C GLY A 111 -8.03 5.12 -29.01
N GLU A 112 -9.30 4.77 -28.78
CA GLU A 112 -10.30 4.62 -29.86
C GLU A 112 -10.65 5.97 -30.50
N GLY A 113 -10.82 7.03 -29.69
CA GLY A 113 -11.12 8.38 -30.21
C GLY A 113 -9.99 8.97 -31.07
N ALA A 114 -8.73 8.69 -30.74
CA ALA A 114 -7.59 9.14 -31.54
C ALA A 114 -7.54 8.48 -32.93
N ALA A 115 -7.86 7.18 -33.01
CA ALA A 115 -7.88 6.45 -34.28
C ALA A 115 -8.98 6.94 -35.23
N ASP A 116 -10.16 7.29 -34.69
CA ASP A 116 -11.25 7.86 -35.49
C ASP A 116 -10.93 9.29 -35.98
N LEU A 117 -10.30 10.12 -35.14
CA LEU A 117 -9.86 11.46 -35.54
C LEU A 117 -8.75 11.44 -36.60
N GLU A 118 -7.83 10.47 -36.53
CA GLU A 118 -6.82 10.27 -37.57
C GLU A 118 -7.43 9.83 -38.91
N ARG A 119 -8.48 8.99 -38.87
CA ARG A 119 -9.19 8.54 -40.06
C ARG A 119 -9.93 9.70 -40.73
N GLU A 120 -10.60 10.53 -39.95
CA GLU A 120 -11.34 11.70 -40.45
C GLU A 120 -10.40 12.77 -41.04
N LEU A 121 -9.21 12.95 -40.45
CA LEU A 121 -8.16 13.80 -41.01
C LEU A 121 -7.58 13.26 -42.33
N ARG A 122 -7.53 11.94 -42.51
CA ARG A 122 -7.05 11.31 -43.75
C ARG A 122 -8.07 11.47 -44.88
N GLU A 123 -9.34 11.20 -44.59
CA GLU A 123 -10.44 11.40 -45.54
C GLU A 123 -10.57 12.86 -45.98
N THR A 124 -10.37 13.81 -45.05
CA THR A 124 -10.41 15.25 -45.38
C THR A 124 -9.23 15.68 -46.25
N ARG A 125 -8.04 15.11 -46.05
CA ARG A 125 -6.86 15.41 -46.87
C ARG A 125 -6.99 14.87 -48.30
N GLU A 126 -7.59 13.69 -48.46
CA GLU A 126 -7.80 13.08 -49.78
C GLU A 126 -8.81 13.89 -50.62
N ARG A 127 -9.82 14.49 -49.99
CA ARG A 127 -10.80 15.38 -50.67
C ARG A 127 -10.24 16.71 -51.14
N LEU A 128 -9.13 17.19 -50.58
CA LEU A 128 -8.48 18.44 -50.97
C LEU A 128 -7.39 18.25 -52.05
N GLN A 129 -7.06 17.00 -52.38
CA GLN A 129 -6.06 16.64 -53.39
C GLN A 129 -6.66 16.10 -54.70
N SER A 130 -7.99 16.12 -54.84
CA SER A 130 -8.71 15.81 -56.08
C SER A 130 -9.44 17.03 -56.63
#